data_AF-A0A3M1R407-F1
#
_entry.id   AF-A0A3M1R407-F1
#
_cell.length_a   1.000
_cell.length_b   1.000
_cell.length_c   1.000
_cell.angle_alpha   90.00
_cell.angle_beta   90.00
_cell.angle_gamma   90.00
#
_symmetry.space_group_name_H-M   'P 1'
#
loop_
_entity.id
_entity.type
_entity.pdbx_description
1 polymer ?
#
loop_
_entity_poly.entity_id
_entity_poly.type
_entity_poly.pdbx_seq_one_letter_code
_entity_poly.pdbx_strand_id
1 'polypeptide(L)' 'MSLPKVAVLVGWAVMAAGFLAPEGSLLARAGPPLLGATAAIHALEVLVFRERIRRGRGGPLRHVLGTLVFGFFHVREIEA' A
#
# COMPACT_ATOMS: atom_id res chain seq x y z
N MET A 1 -7.31 -14.10 -6.10
CA MET A 1 -6.91 -13.02 -5.17
C MET A 1 -7.93 -12.96 -4.05
N SER A 2 -7.53 -12.77 -2.78
CA SER A 2 -8.48 -12.75 -1.66
C SER A 2 -9.26 -11.43 -1.59
N LEU A 3 -10.49 -11.45 -1.06
CA LEU A 3 -11.34 -10.26 -0.91
C LEU A 3 -10.63 -9.08 -0.20
N PRO A 4 -9.85 -9.27 0.88
CA PRO A 4 -9.12 -8.18 1.51
C PRO A 4 -8.11 -7.50 0.58
N LYS A 5 -7.40 -8.27 -0.25
CA LYS A 5 -6.42 -7.74 -1.23
C LYS A 5 -7.12 -6.90 -2.29
N VAL A 6 -8.28 -7.36 -2.75
CA VAL A 6 -9.11 -6.59 -3.70
C VAL A 6 -9.56 -5.28 -3.07
N ALA A 7 -10.01 -5.28 -1.81
CA ALA A 7 -10.44 -4.08 -1.11
C ALA A 7 -9.29 -3.05 -0.96
N VAL A 8 -8.08 -3.49 -0.64
CA VAL A 8 -6.88 -2.62 -0.57
C VAL A 8 -6.59 -2.00 -1.93
N LEU A 9 -6.58 -2.80 -3.01
CA LEU A 9 -6.33 -2.29 -4.35
C LEU A 9 -7.39 -1.29 -4.82
N VAL A 10 -8.66 -1.54 -4.51
CA VAL A 10 -9.75 -0.60 -4.77
C VAL A 10 -9.55 0.69 -3.97
N GLY A 11 -9.15 0.59 -2.70
CA GLY A 11 -8.80 1.76 -1.88
C GLY A 11 -7.71 2.62 -2.49
N TRP A 12 -6.61 2.00 -2.96
CA TRP A 12 -5.55 2.68 -3.70
C TRP A 12 -6.08 3.39 -4.95
N ALA A 13 -6.89 2.70 -5.76
CA ALA A 13 -7.46 3.27 -6.97
C ALA A 13 -8.41 4.45 -6.69
N VAL A 14 -9.25 4.35 -5.66
CA VAL A 14 -10.17 5.41 -5.25
C VAL A 14 -9.40 6.64 -4.76
N MET A 15 -8.38 6.44 -3.91
CA MET A 15 -7.55 7.56 -3.43
C MET A 15 -6.81 8.25 -4.59
N ALA A 16 -6.25 7.47 -5.52
CA ALA A 16 -5.58 7.99 -6.72
C ALA A 16 -6.53 8.72 -7.67
N ALA A 17 -7.79 8.27 -7.79
CA ALA A 17 -8.82 8.96 -8.57
C ALA A 17 -9.09 10.38 -8.06
N GLY A 18 -8.72 10.70 -6.81
CA GLY A 18 -8.78 12.05 -6.28
C GLY A 18 -7.95 13.09 -7.05
N PHE A 19 -6.87 12.69 -7.75
CA PHE A 19 -6.12 13.61 -8.63
C PHE A 19 -6.89 14.01 -9.90
N LEU A 20 -7.91 13.25 -10.27
CA LEU A 20 -8.72 13.46 -11.47
C LEU A 20 -10.15 13.94 -11.11
N ALA A 21 -10.46 14.01 -9.81
CA ALA A 21 -11.77 14.38 -9.33
C ALA A 21 -11.99 15.90 -9.45
N PRO A 22 -13.23 16.36 -9.65
CA PRO A 22 -13.54 17.79 -9.72
C PRO A 22 -13.05 18.54 -8.49
N GLU A 23 -12.48 19.73 -8.72
CA GLU A 23 -12.01 20.61 -7.66
C GLU A 23 -13.13 20.90 -6.64
N GLY A 24 -12.80 20.80 -5.36
CA GLY A 24 -13.77 21.00 -4.26
C GLY A 24 -14.60 19.76 -3.90
N SER A 25 -14.55 18.66 -4.65
CA SER A 25 -15.14 17.39 -4.22
C SER A 25 -14.43 16.81 -2.99
N LEU A 26 -15.13 16.01 -2.19
CA LEU A 26 -14.52 15.30 -1.05
C LEU A 26 -13.36 14.41 -1.52
N LEU A 27 -13.52 13.75 -2.67
CA LEU A 27 -12.51 12.87 -3.23
C LEU A 27 -11.25 13.63 -3.66
N ALA A 28 -11.39 14.82 -4.26
CA ALA A 28 -10.25 15.68 -4.62
C ALA A 28 -9.50 16.20 -3.38
N ARG A 29 -10.23 16.51 -2.30
CA ARG A 29 -9.62 17.00 -1.05
C ARG A 29 -8.96 15.91 -0.22
N ALA A 30 -9.57 14.74 -0.13
CA ALA A 30 -9.15 13.67 0.77
C ALA A 30 -8.30 12.60 0.07
N GLY A 31 -8.55 12.30 -1.20
CA GLY A 31 -7.89 11.22 -1.94
C GLY A 31 -6.36 11.37 -1.99
N PRO A 32 -5.82 12.45 -2.57
CA PRO A 32 -4.38 12.67 -2.65
C PRO A 32 -3.63 12.66 -1.31
N PRO A 33 -4.08 13.37 -0.24
CA PRO A 33 -3.38 13.32 1.03
C PRO A 33 -3.48 11.95 1.72
N LEU A 34 -4.61 11.23 1.61
CA LEU A 34 -4.73 9.87 2.13
C LEU A 34 -3.83 8.89 1.36
N LEU A 35 -3.73 9.05 0.04
CA LEU A 35 -2.80 8.29 -0.80
C LEU A 35 -1.36 8.53 -0.34
N GLY A 36 -0.97 9.80 -0.19
CA GLY A 36 0.36 10.20 0.25
C GLY A 36 0.70 9.69 1.64
N ALA A 37 -0.22 9.84 2.61
CA ALA A 37 -0.05 9.34 3.97
C ALA A 37 0.10 7.81 3.99
N THR A 38 -0.73 7.10 3.23
CA THR A 38 -0.67 5.64 3.13
C THR A 38 0.66 5.20 2.50
N ALA A 39 1.09 5.83 1.41
CA ALA A 39 2.38 5.56 0.79
C ALA A 39 3.56 5.84 1.73
N ALA A 40 3.49 6.92 2.52
CA ALA A 40 4.51 7.26 3.52
C ALA A 40 4.59 6.22 4.63
N ILE A 41 3.46 5.74 5.17
CA ILE A 41 3.41 4.66 6.17
C ILE A 41 4.08 3.40 5.62
N HIS A 42 3.74 3.01 4.39
CA HIS A 42 4.35 1.83 3.76
C HIS A 42 5.85 2.00 3.53
N ALA A 43 6.32 3.20 3.15
CA ALA A 43 7.74 3.49 3.03
C ALA A 43 8.45 3.37 4.39
N LEU A 44 7.85 3.87 5.47
CA LEU A 44 8.38 3.71 6.83
C LEU A 44 8.42 2.25 7.26
N GLU A 45 7.39 1.46 6.98
CA GLU A 45 7.38 0.02 7.25
C GLU A 45 8.52 -0.70 6.50
N VAL A 46 8.74 -0.37 5.23
CA VAL A 46 9.86 -0.95 4.45
C VAL A 46 11.21 -0.63 5.11
N LEU A 47 11.39 0.59 5.62
CA LEU A 47 12.61 0.99 6.33
C LEU A 47 12.77 0.26 7.66
N VAL A 48 11.70 0.17 8.47
CA VAL A 48 11.69 -0.49 9.78
C VAL A 48 11.93 -2.00 9.64
N PHE A 49 11.28 -2.65 8.67
CA PHE A 49 11.37 -4.09 8.47
C PHE A 49 12.42 -4.50 7.42
N ARG A 50 13.29 -3.57 7.00
CA ARG A 50 14.24 -3.76 5.88
C ARG A 50 15.02 -5.07 5.94
N GLU A 51 15.45 -5.49 7.14
CA GLU A 51 16.27 -6.68 7.31
C GLU A 51 15.47 -7.97 7.19
N ARG A 52 14.24 -7.97 7.71
CA ARG A 52 13.30 -9.08 7.58
C ARG A 52 12.86 -9.24 6.13
N ILE A 53 12.63 -8.13 5.44
CA ILE A 53 12.33 -8.07 4.01
C ILE A 53 13.48 -8.62 3.17
N ARG A 54 14.72 -8.20 3.45
CA ARG A 54 15.93 -8.66 2.73
C ARG A 54 16.15 -10.17 2.86
N ARG A 55 15.70 -10.77 3.97
CA ARG A 55 15.74 -12.22 4.22
C ARG A 55 14.58 -12.98 3.57
N GLY A 56 13.53 -12.30 3.12
CA GLY A 56 12.36 -12.91 2.48
C GLY A 56 12.65 -13.37 1.04
N ARG A 57 12.11 -14.55 0.68
CA ARG A 57 12.27 -15.15 -0.65
C ARG A 57 11.40 -14.40 -1.68
N GLY A 58 11.88 -13.31 -2.27
CA GLY A 58 11.07 -12.58 -3.26
C GLY A 58 11.77 -11.51 -4.08
N GLY A 59 12.91 -11.02 -3.64
CA GLY A 59 13.59 -9.90 -4.28
C GLY A 59 12.81 -8.57 -4.14
N PRO A 60 13.41 -7.45 -4.59
CA PRO A 60 12.87 -6.10 -4.33
C PRO A 60 11.49 -5.84 -4.96
N LEU A 61 11.23 -6.39 -6.15
CA LEU A 61 9.97 -6.17 -6.88
C LEU A 61 8.79 -6.88 -6.22
N ARG A 62 8.94 -8.15 -5.82
CA ARG A 62 7.90 -8.88 -5.07
C ARG A 62 7.63 -8.22 -3.73
N HIS A 63 8.66 -7.58 -3.15
CA HIS A 63 8.50 -6.82 -1.95
C HIS A 63 7.65 -5.57 -2.18
N VAL A 64 7.96 -4.72 -3.17
CA VAL A 64 7.16 -3.54 -3.51
C VAL A 64 5.71 -3.90 -3.84
N LEU A 65 5.50 -4.94 -4.65
CA LEU A 65 4.17 -5.45 -4.97
C LEU A 65 3.46 -6.02 -3.73
N GLY A 66 4.20 -6.67 -2.83
CA GLY A 66 3.71 -7.12 -1.54
C GLY A 66 3.23 -5.96 -0.69
N THR A 67 4.02 -4.90 -0.58
CA THR A 67 3.71 -3.68 0.17
C THR A 67 2.46 -2.98 -0.37
N LEU A 68 2.28 -2.93 -1.70
CA LEU A 68 1.08 -2.34 -2.32
C LEU A 68 -0.20 -3.19 -2.13
N VAL A 69 -0.07 -4.52 -2.12
CA VAL A 69 -1.22 -5.46 -2.08
C VAL A 69 -1.59 -5.87 -0.65
N PHE A 70 -0.63 -5.88 0.28
CA PHE A 70 -0.76 -6.45 1.62
C PHE A 70 -0.61 -5.44 2.74
N GLY A 71 -0.91 -4.16 2.50
CA GLY A 71 -0.87 -3.15 3.57
C GLY A 71 -1.35 -3.70 4.92
N PHE A 72 -0.53 -3.49 5.95
CA PHE A 72 -0.70 -3.97 7.33
C PHE A 72 -0.67 -5.51 7.60
N PHE A 73 -0.78 -6.38 6.59
CA PHE A 73 -1.05 -7.82 6.79
C PHE A 73 0.11 -8.77 6.45
N HIS A 74 1.36 -8.34 6.58
CA HIS A 74 2.52 -9.17 6.24
C HIS A 74 3.54 -9.38 7.35
N VAL A 75 3.05 -9.85 8.50
CA VAL A 75 3.92 -10.59 9.44
C VAL A 75 3.69 -12.11 9.33
N ARG A 76 2.54 -12.58 8.83
CA ARG A 76 2.21 -14.03 8.81
C ARG A 76 2.75 -14.82 7.61
N GLU A 77 3.10 -14.20 6.48
CA GLU A 77 3.65 -14.92 5.32
C GLU A 77 5.19 -14.98 5.32
N ILE A 78 5.86 -14.39 6.33
CA ILE A 78 7.33 -14.46 6.47
C ILE A 78 7.78 -15.68 7.30
N GLU A 79 6.83 -16.40 7.90
CA GLU A 79 7.06 -17.59 8.73
C GLU A 79 6.79 -18.94 8.02
N ALA A 80 6.52 -18.93 6.70
CA ALA A 80 6.25 -20.13 5.90
C ALA A 80 7.39 -20.47 4.93
#